data_AF-A0ABD0YHB9-F1
#
_entry.id   AF-A0ABD0YHB9-F1
#
_cell.length_a   1.000
_cell.length_b   1.000
_cell.length_c   1.000
_cell.angle_alpha   90.00
_cell.angle_beta   90.00
_cell.angle_gamma   90.00
#
_symmetry.space_group_name_H-M   'P 1'
#
loop_
_entity.id
_entity.type
_entity.pdbx_description
1 polymer ?
#
loop_
_entity_poly.entity_id
_entity_poly.type
_entity_poly.pdbx_seq_one_letter_code
_entity_poly.pdbx_strand_id
1 'polypeptide(L)'
;MLVAFSVHSLLEGLVIGVQSTPTEVMLLVGAVSCHKLVVAFCLGAELSSDGRPLYSVIPPIFVYVLGSALGILAGMFLHLGTNPEGNMVVPVFQAIAGGTLLYIVLSEILPRERSKSLPGYAPFVQFLLFIIGFVLMVLLNFYV
;
A
#
# COMPACT_ATOMS: atom_id res chain seq x y z
N MET A 1 6.37 3.82 -9.99
CA MET A 1 6.48 3.64 -8.53
C MET A 1 5.69 4.64 -7.73
N LEU A 2 6.08 5.93 -7.66
CA LEU A 2 5.39 6.88 -6.77
C LEU A 2 3.91 7.06 -7.11
N VAL A 3 3.58 7.31 -8.39
CA VAL A 3 2.19 7.49 -8.82
C VAL A 3 1.35 6.25 -8.50
N ALA A 4 1.88 5.06 -8.76
CA ALA A 4 1.18 3.81 -8.50
C ALA A 4 0.95 3.61 -6.98
N PHE A 5 1.95 3.87 -6.13
CA PHE A 5 1.79 3.83 -4.68
C PHE A 5 0.81 4.90 -4.16
N SER A 6 0.79 6.10 -4.74
CA SER A 6 -0.16 7.14 -4.37
C SER A 6 -1.59 6.79 -4.76
N VAL A 7 -1.80 6.19 -5.94
CA VAL A 7 -3.11 5.69 -6.37
C VAL A 7 -3.57 4.55 -5.46
N HIS A 8 -2.70 3.57 -5.21
CA HIS A 8 -2.98 2.47 -4.28
C HIS A 8 -3.37 3.00 -2.88
N SER A 9 -2.57 3.90 -2.33
CA SER A 9 -2.82 4.56 -1.03
C SER A 9 -4.16 5.28 -0.98
N LEU A 10 -4.57 5.94 -2.07
CA LEU A 10 -5.88 6.59 -2.17
C LEU A 10 -7.02 5.56 -2.19
N LEU A 11 -6.89 4.48 -2.95
CA LEU A 11 -7.89 3.43 -3.06
C LEU A 11 -8.09 2.67 -1.75
N GLU A 12 -7.00 2.35 -1.05
CA GLU A 12 -7.07 1.72 0.28
C GLU A 12 -7.75 2.64 1.30
N GLY A 13 -7.42 3.93 1.28
CA GLY A 13 -8.10 4.92 2.12
C GLY A 13 -9.60 4.97 1.85
N LEU A 14 -10.00 4.91 0.58
CA LEU A 14 -11.41 4.90 0.18
C LEU A 14 -12.13 3.66 0.74
N VAL A 15 -11.51 2.48 0.63
CA VAL A 15 -12.05 1.23 1.20
C VAL A 15 -12.25 1.34 2.71
N ILE A 16 -11.34 1.99 3.43
CA ILE A 16 -11.48 2.26 4.87
C ILE A 16 -12.66 3.22 5.12
N GLY A 17 -12.78 4.30 4.35
CA GLY A 17 -13.79 5.33 4.56
C GLY A 17 -15.23 4.88 4.29
N VAL A 18 -15.41 3.80 3.50
CA VAL A 18 -16.73 3.24 3.16
C VAL A 18 -17.25 2.23 4.19
N GLN A 19 -16.40 1.79 5.14
CA GLN A 19 -16.78 0.81 6.15
C GLN A 19 -17.95 1.29 7.02
N SER A 20 -18.80 0.35 7.41
CA SER A 20 -20.07 0.66 8.09
C SER A 20 -19.92 0.73 9.61
N THR A 21 -18.96 -0.01 10.18
CA THR A 21 -18.75 -0.05 11.62
C THR A 21 -17.43 0.59 12.04
N PRO A 22 -17.39 1.30 13.19
CA PRO A 22 -16.14 1.85 13.73
C PRO A 22 -15.07 0.77 13.99
N THR A 23 -15.49 -0.45 14.32
CA THR A 23 -14.59 -1.57 14.56
C THR A 23 -13.86 -1.98 13.28
N GLU A 24 -14.57 -2.12 12.15
CA GLU A 24 -13.96 -2.41 10.84
C GLU A 24 -13.00 -1.31 10.40
N VAL A 25 -13.38 -0.04 10.62
CA VAL A 25 -12.49 1.11 10.33
C VAL A 25 -11.20 1.01 11.14
N MET A 26 -11.29 0.80 12.45
CA MET A 26 -10.11 0.72 13.33
C MET A 26 -9.20 -0.46 12.96
N LEU A 27 -9.79 -1.62 12.64
CA LEU A 27 -9.07 -2.81 12.21
C LEU A 27 -8.33 -2.58 10.89
N LEU A 28 -9.02 -2.04 9.88
CA LEU A 28 -8.41 -1.76 8.57
C LEU A 28 -7.37 -0.64 8.63
N VAL A 29 -7.60 0.43 9.40
CA VAL A 29 -6.61 1.48 9.64
C VAL A 29 -5.36 0.90 10.30
N GLY A 30 -5.51 0.04 11.30
CA GLY A 30 -4.40 -0.64 11.95
C GLY A 30 -3.58 -1.49 10.97
N ALA A 31 -4.25 -2.39 10.25
CA ALA A 31 -3.62 -3.26 9.26
C ALA A 31 -2.92 -2.47 8.14
N VAL A 32 -3.57 -1.42 7.62
CA VAL A 32 -3.00 -0.56 6.58
C VAL A 32 -1.81 0.23 7.09
N SER A 33 -1.89 0.77 8.31
CA SER A 33 -0.79 1.53 8.91
C SER A 33 0.48 0.68 9.04
N CYS A 34 0.37 -0.59 9.45
CA CYS A 34 1.51 -1.49 9.61
C CYS A 34 2.32 -1.64 8.31
N HIS A 35 1.66 -1.96 7.18
CA HIS A 35 2.38 -2.14 5.93
C HIS A 35 2.74 -0.81 5.26
N LYS A 36 1.95 0.24 5.47
CA LYS A 36 2.22 1.58 4.95
C LYS A 36 3.49 2.20 5.53
N LEU A 37 3.78 1.95 6.82
CA LEU A 37 5.04 2.36 7.46
C LEU A 37 6.26 1.68 6.83
N VAL A 38 6.19 0.37 6.61
CA VAL A 38 7.27 -0.40 5.98
C VAL A 38 7.51 0.08 4.56
N VAL A 39 6.44 0.26 3.76
CA VAL A 39 6.53 0.77 2.40
C VAL A 39 7.07 2.20 2.37
N ALA A 40 6.62 3.09 3.26
CA ALA A 40 7.12 4.47 3.35
C ALA A 40 8.62 4.50 3.68
N PHE A 41 9.07 3.66 4.61
CA PHE A 41 10.48 3.53 4.96
C PHE A 41 11.32 3.05 3.76
N CYS A 42 10.89 1.98 3.08
CA CYS A 42 11.59 1.47 1.90
C CYS A 42 11.62 2.51 0.77
N LEU A 43 10.50 3.19 0.50
CA LEU A 43 10.41 4.26 -0.50
C LEU A 43 11.32 5.44 -0.15
N GLY A 44 11.40 5.83 1.12
CA GLY A 44 12.27 6.91 1.57
C GLY A 44 13.74 6.56 1.51
N ALA A 45 14.12 5.35 1.96
CA ALA A 45 15.47 4.82 1.82
C ALA A 45 15.90 4.79 0.34
N GLU A 46 15.00 4.34 -0.53
CA GLU A 46 15.23 4.31 -1.96
C GLU A 46 15.45 5.69 -2.57
N LEU A 47 14.56 6.64 -2.30
CA LEU A 47 14.69 8.01 -2.81
C LEU A 47 15.95 8.72 -2.28
N SER A 48 16.45 8.31 -1.11
CA SER A 48 17.70 8.82 -0.54
C SER A 48 18.96 8.14 -1.09
N SER A 49 18.84 6.98 -1.74
CA SER A 49 19.98 6.14 -2.14
C SER A 49 20.91 6.79 -3.18
N ASP A 50 20.37 7.71 -3.99
CA ASP A 50 21.11 8.50 -4.99
C ASP A 50 21.87 9.71 -4.38
N GLY A 51 21.92 9.83 -3.04
CA GLY A 51 22.50 11.00 -2.37
C GLY A 51 21.65 12.27 -2.52
N ARG A 52 20.36 12.13 -2.85
CA ARG A 52 19.44 13.24 -3.00
C ARG A 52 19.23 13.93 -1.65
N PRO A 53 19.20 15.27 -1.62
CA PRO A 53 18.93 15.98 -0.38
C PRO A 53 17.49 15.74 0.09
N LEU A 54 17.27 15.75 1.41
CA LEU A 54 15.98 15.41 2.02
C LEU A 54 14.80 16.24 1.50
N TYR A 55 15.02 17.49 1.10
CA TYR A 55 13.97 18.34 0.54
C TYR A 55 13.39 17.80 -0.78
N SER A 56 14.14 16.98 -1.51
CA SER A 56 13.67 16.30 -2.72
C SER A 56 12.92 15.00 -2.42
N VAL A 57 13.08 14.45 -1.22
CA VAL A 57 12.51 13.16 -0.79
C VAL A 57 11.20 13.37 -0.02
N ILE A 58 11.10 14.44 0.77
CA ILE A 58 9.93 14.72 1.63
C ILE A 58 8.64 14.93 0.82
N PRO A 59 8.57 15.78 -0.23
CA PRO A 59 7.33 16.00 -0.98
C PRO A 59 6.72 14.71 -1.58
N PRO A 60 7.49 13.82 -2.25
CA PRO A 60 6.94 12.58 -2.79
C PRO A 60 6.37 11.65 -1.69
N ILE A 61 7.08 11.49 -0.56
CA ILE A 61 6.58 10.68 0.56
C ILE A 61 5.31 11.29 1.15
N PHE A 62 5.26 12.62 1.25
CA PHE A 62 4.10 13.33 1.77
C PHE A 62 2.86 13.09 0.90
N VAL A 63 2.99 13.15 -0.43
CA VAL A 63 1.89 12.82 -1.37
C VAL A 63 1.40 11.38 -1.18
N TYR A 64 2.32 10.42 -1.03
CA TYR A 64 1.97 9.02 -0.77
C TYR A 64 1.19 8.85 0.54
N VAL A 65 1.64 9.49 1.63
CA VAL A 65 0.97 9.41 2.93
C VAL A 65 -0.40 10.08 2.88
N LEU A 66 -0.49 11.29 2.31
CA LEU A 66 -1.76 12.02 2.13
C LEU A 66 -2.79 11.24 1.33
N GLY A 67 -2.36 10.39 0.40
CA GLY A 67 -3.26 9.56 -0.41
C GLY A 67 -4.32 8.84 0.42
N SER A 68 -3.95 8.17 1.53
CA SER A 68 -4.93 7.46 2.35
C SER A 68 -5.83 8.39 3.15
N ALA A 69 -5.33 9.53 3.62
CA ALA A 69 -6.17 10.51 4.32
C ALA A 69 -7.25 11.08 3.39
N LEU A 70 -6.86 11.44 2.16
CA LEU A 70 -7.79 11.90 1.13
C LEU A 70 -8.74 10.77 0.69
N GLY A 71 -8.24 9.55 0.58
CA GLY A 71 -9.03 8.36 0.31
C GLY A 71 -10.11 8.13 1.37
N ILE A 72 -9.75 8.18 2.65
CA ILE A 72 -10.70 8.02 3.77
C ILE A 72 -11.78 9.09 3.71
N LEU A 73 -11.40 10.36 3.54
CA LEU A 73 -12.36 11.45 3.41
C LEU A 73 -13.31 11.23 2.24
N ALA A 74 -12.78 10.86 1.06
CA ALA A 74 -13.59 10.56 -0.11
C ALA A 74 -14.52 9.35 0.11
N GLY A 75 -14.03 8.29 0.76
CA GLY A 75 -14.79 7.10 1.13
C GLY A 75 -15.95 7.43 2.08
N MET A 76 -15.71 8.29 3.07
CA MET A 76 -16.76 8.77 3.97
C MET A 76 -17.86 9.51 3.19
N PHE A 77 -17.50 10.43 2.28
CA PHE A 77 -18.49 11.11 1.45
C PHE A 77 -19.28 10.14 0.55
N LEU A 78 -18.63 9.12 -0.01
CA LEU A 78 -19.30 8.07 -0.78
C LEU A 78 -20.26 7.23 0.07
N HIS A 79 -19.90 6.95 1.33
CA HIS A 79 -20.76 6.23 2.27
C HIS A 79 -22.06 7.00 2.55
N LEU A 80 -22.01 8.33 2.71
CA LEU A 80 -23.22 9.15 2.92
C LEU A 80 -24.20 9.12 1.74
N GLY A 81 -23.72 8.88 0.51
CA GLY A 81 -24.52 8.90 -0.71
C GLY A 81 -25.02 7.55 -1.20
N THR A 82 -24.68 6.45 -0.52
CA THR A 82 -24.97 5.08 -0.99
C THR A 82 -25.83 4.32 0.01
N ASN A 83 -26.83 3.59 -0.50
CA ASN A 83 -27.62 2.68 0.34
C ASN A 83 -26.79 1.42 0.65
N PRO A 84 -26.84 0.89 1.89
CA PRO A 84 -25.99 -0.21 2.32
C PRO A 84 -26.27 -1.55 1.61
N GLU A 85 -27.45 -1.72 0.99
CA GLU A 85 -27.80 -2.96 0.30
C GLU A 85 -27.14 -3.05 -1.09
N GLY A 86 -26.24 -4.03 -1.26
CA GLY A 86 -25.66 -4.37 -2.56
C GLY A 86 -24.47 -3.52 -3.00
N ASN A 87 -23.77 -2.86 -2.08
CA ASN A 87 -22.69 -1.94 -2.39
C ASN A 87 -21.44 -2.64 -2.98
N MET A 88 -21.34 -2.67 -4.32
CA MET A 88 -20.17 -3.20 -5.05
C MET A 88 -18.94 -2.28 -5.02
N VAL A 89 -19.05 -1.09 -4.41
CA VAL A 89 -17.99 -0.09 -4.38
C VAL A 89 -16.74 -0.62 -3.68
N VAL A 90 -16.91 -1.27 -2.51
CA VAL A 90 -15.80 -1.83 -1.72
C VAL A 90 -15.01 -2.91 -2.49
N PRO A 91 -15.63 -3.99 -2.99
CA PRO A 91 -14.87 -5.05 -3.69
C PRO A 91 -14.23 -4.56 -4.98
N VAL A 92 -14.85 -3.61 -5.70
CA VAL A 92 -14.25 -3.02 -6.92
C VAL A 92 -13.00 -2.21 -6.57
N PHE A 93 -13.09 -1.28 -5.62
CA PHE A 93 -11.93 -0.47 -5.25
C PHE A 93 -10.83 -1.32 -4.60
N GLN A 94 -11.19 -2.36 -3.85
CA GLN A 94 -10.23 -3.30 -3.28
C GLN A 94 -9.55 -4.16 -4.35
N ALA A 95 -10.28 -4.60 -5.38
CA ALA A 95 -9.68 -5.32 -6.51
C ALA A 95 -8.68 -4.43 -7.28
N ILE A 96 -9.01 -3.15 -7.49
CA ILE A 96 -8.11 -2.19 -8.15
C ILE A 96 -6.90 -1.90 -7.24
N ALA A 97 -7.10 -1.69 -5.93
CA ALA A 97 -6.02 -1.49 -4.97
C ALA A 97 -5.06 -2.70 -4.95
N GLY A 98 -5.59 -3.92 -4.87
CA GLY A 98 -4.78 -5.14 -4.94
C GLY A 98 -4.05 -5.29 -6.26
N GLY A 99 -4.71 -5.00 -7.38
CA GLY A 99 -4.10 -5.05 -8.72
C GLY A 99 -2.96 -4.04 -8.89
N THR A 100 -3.11 -2.82 -8.37
CA THR A 100 -2.03 -1.81 -8.40
C THR A 100 -0.82 -2.24 -7.58
N LEU A 101 -1.01 -2.80 -6.38
CA LEU A 101 0.09 -3.35 -5.58
C LEU A 101 0.78 -4.50 -6.30
N LEU A 102 0.03 -5.42 -6.90
CA LEU A 102 0.58 -6.54 -7.66
C LEU A 102 1.39 -6.05 -8.86
N TYR A 103 0.90 -5.06 -9.61
CA TYR A 103 1.66 -4.41 -10.68
C TYR A 103 2.97 -3.79 -10.18
N ILE A 104 2.94 -3.03 -9.08
CA ILE A 104 4.13 -2.39 -8.52
C ILE A 104 5.16 -3.44 -8.13
N VAL A 105 4.74 -4.47 -7.40
CA VAL A 105 5.64 -5.52 -6.92
C VAL A 105 6.27 -6.29 -8.08
N LEU A 106 5.47 -6.76 -9.04
CA LEU A 106 5.96 -7.64 -10.10
C LEU A 106 6.66 -6.91 -11.24
N SER A 107 6.20 -5.71 -11.60
CA SER A 107 6.69 -4.99 -12.78
C SER A 107 7.72 -3.93 -12.45
N GLU A 108 7.71 -3.38 -11.24
CA GLU A 108 8.64 -2.31 -10.85
C GLU A 108 9.66 -2.77 -9.82
N ILE A 109 9.23 -3.37 -8.70
CA ILE A 109 10.14 -3.71 -7.59
C ILE A 109 10.98 -4.95 -7.93
N LEU A 110 10.33 -6.07 -8.26
CA LEU A 110 11.01 -7.34 -8.46
C LEU A 110 12.05 -7.30 -9.59
N PRO A 111 11.76 -6.75 -10.79
CA PRO A 111 12.75 -6.68 -11.86
C PRO A 111 13.92 -5.77 -11.49
N ARG A 112 13.65 -4.67 -10.78
CA ARG A 112 14.67 -3.70 -10.38
C ARG A 112 15.61 -4.27 -9.32
N GLU A 113 15.09 -4.95 -8.30
CA GLU A 113 15.93 -5.62 -7.29
C GLU A 113 16.74 -6.79 -7.88
N ARG A 114 16.20 -7.46 -8.92
CA ARG A 114 16.93 -8.49 -9.67
C ARG A 114 17.99 -7.93 -10.61
N SER A 115 17.86 -6.66 -11.03
CA SER A 115 18.85 -5.97 -11.89
C SER A 115 20.10 -5.50 -11.12
N LYS A 116 20.04 -5.43 -9.78
CA LYS A 116 21.19 -5.12 -8.95
C LYS A 116 22.21 -6.25 -9.03
N SER A 117 23.48 -5.91 -9.22
CA SER A 117 24.58 -6.87 -9.28
C SER A 117 24.82 -7.47 -7.90
N LEU A 118 24.19 -8.60 -7.63
CA LEU A 118 24.19 -9.28 -6.33
C LEU A 118 24.82 -10.68 -6.45
N PRO A 119 25.31 -11.26 -5.33
CA PRO A 119 25.82 -12.63 -5.30
C PRO A 119 24.78 -13.65 -5.82
N GLY A 120 25.23 -14.78 -6.39
CA GLY A 120 24.35 -15.76 -7.05
C GLY A 120 23.23 -16.37 -6.18
N TYR A 121 23.35 -16.34 -4.86
CA TYR A 121 22.32 -16.79 -3.91
C TYR A 121 21.28 -15.72 -3.55
N ALA A 122 21.58 -14.43 -3.78
CA ALA A 122 20.71 -13.31 -3.38
C ALA A 122 19.30 -13.37 -3.98
N PRO A 123 19.07 -13.81 -5.23
CA PRO A 123 17.72 -13.94 -5.79
C PRO A 123 16.84 -14.94 -5.05
N PHE A 124 17.43 -16.04 -4.60
CA PHE A 124 16.73 -17.07 -3.84
C PHE A 124 16.35 -16.53 -2.45
N VAL A 125 17.27 -15.80 -1.80
CA VAL A 125 17.00 -15.13 -0.52
C VAL A 125 15.91 -14.07 -0.67
N GLN A 126 15.94 -13.24 -1.73
CA GLN A 126 14.89 -12.26 -2.03
C GLN A 126 13.52 -12.92 -2.19
N PHE A 127 13.45 -14.05 -2.92
CA PHE A 127 12.22 -14.80 -3.09
C PHE A 127 11.71 -15.38 -1.75
N LEU A 128 12.59 -15.95 -0.94
CA LEU A 128 12.23 -16.47 0.38
C LEU A 128 11.70 -15.37 1.30
N LEU A 129 12.36 -14.20 1.33
CA LEU A 129 11.91 -13.04 2.10
C LEU A 129 10.55 -12.51 1.61
N PHE A 130 10.31 -12.52 0.29
CA PHE A 130 9.01 -12.17 -0.27
C PHE A 130 7.90 -13.12 0.23
N ILE A 131 8.13 -14.44 0.20
CA ILE A 131 7.17 -15.43 0.72
C ILE A 131 6.93 -15.23 2.21
N ILE A 132 7.99 -15.02 3.00
CA ILE A 132 7.87 -14.75 4.44
C ILE A 132 7.02 -13.50 4.69
N GLY A 133 7.28 -12.41 3.97
CA GLY A 133 6.50 -11.17 4.07
C GLY A 133 5.03 -11.37 3.72
N PHE A 134 4.74 -12.12 2.65
CA PHE A 134 3.37 -12.45 2.26
C PHE A 134 2.65 -13.27 3.35
N VAL A 135 3.30 -14.31 3.87
CA VAL A 135 2.73 -15.15 4.95
C VAL A 135 2.47 -14.31 6.21
N LEU A 136 3.39 -13.42 6.59
CA LEU A 136 3.20 -12.51 7.73
C LEU A 136 1.97 -11.61 7.54
N MET A 137 1.77 -11.04 6.35
CA MET A 137 0.60 -10.21 6.07
C MET A 137 -0.72 -11.02 6.09
N VAL A 138 -0.70 -12.25 5.58
CA VAL A 138 -1.85 -13.16 5.67
C VAL A 138 -2.15 -13.52 7.13
N LEU A 139 -1.13 -13.80 7.94
CA LEU A 139 -1.32 -14.07 9.37
C LEU A 139 -1.90 -12.85 10.09
N LEU A 140 -1.42 -11.64 9.82
CA LEU A 140 -2.01 -10.42 10.36
C LEU A 140 -3.50 -10.31 10.01
N ASN A 141 -3.89 -10.66 8.78
CA ASN A 141 -5.30 -10.66 8.38
C ASN A 141 -6.16 -11.73 9.10
N PHE A 142 -5.58 -12.85 9.56
CA PHE A 142 -6.34 -13.82 10.36
C PHE A 142 -6.59 -13.36 11.80
N TYR A 143 -5.78 -12.43 12.32
CA TYR A 143 -5.90 -11.89 13.68
C TYR A 143 -6.67 -10.57 13.74
N VAL A 144 -6.90 -9.91 12.59
CA VAL A 144 -7.63 -8.65 12.42
C VAL A 144 -9.01 -8.94 11.85
#